data_AF-T0SL31-F1
#
_entry.id   AF-T0SL31-F1
#
_cell.length_a   1.000
_cell.length_b   1.000
_cell.length_c   1.000
_cell.angle_alpha   90.00
_cell.angle_beta   90.00
_cell.angle_gamma   90.00
#
_symmetry.space_group_name_H-M   'P 1'
#
loop_
_entity.id
_entity.type
_entity.pdbx_description
1 polymer ?
#
loop_
_entity_poly.entity_id
_entity_poly.type
_entity_poly.pdbx_seq_one_letter_code
_entity_poly.pdbx_strand_id
1 'polypeptide(L)'
;MIFEGSEKKAEIIIDKEKLNLLELDNSLWTKLVAKANATILSSIENEYIKAFLLSESSLFVYQDRILIITCGQTTLIDAINFFINELGKLNIKQLIFQRKNEYFSYLQPTTFFDDIKILEESFEGHAFRMGNMDDHHNFVYHLRNSYCPDADDRTFELLLYEISPKARDILMKENVTKEEIRSFLKLDEILPGFQIDDFVFKPYGYSLNAIKDQEYFTIHITPQEESSYVSFETDINLKDHIDKIIEAFEPGAYDFIEFRPENAGCGKTTPGLYELKTQAQSHLSCGYTMYFSHFYKKREGLLAPYTIL
;
A
#
# COMPACT_ATOMS: atom_id res chain seq x y z
N MET A 1 -4.90 18.17 12.99
CA MET A 1 -6.05 17.46 12.38
C MET A 1 -5.66 16.00 12.35
N ILE A 2 -6.49 15.12 12.92
CA ILE A 2 -6.23 13.68 12.97
C ILE A 2 -6.37 13.12 11.54
N PHE A 3 -5.41 12.31 11.11
CA PHE A 3 -5.39 11.69 9.80
C PHE A 3 -5.06 10.20 9.94
N GLU A 4 -5.80 9.35 9.23
CA GLU A 4 -5.53 7.90 9.21
C GLU A 4 -4.57 7.60 8.06
N GLY A 5 -3.31 7.32 8.38
CA GLY A 5 -2.33 6.89 7.38
C GLY A 5 -2.50 5.42 6.97
N SER A 6 -3.13 4.58 7.80
CA SER A 6 -3.32 3.16 7.50
C SER A 6 -4.12 2.96 6.21
N GLU A 7 -3.66 2.03 5.38
CA GLU A 7 -4.14 1.90 4.01
C GLU A 7 -5.18 0.81 3.82
N LYS A 8 -6.02 1.04 2.81
CA LYS A 8 -6.83 0.04 2.12
C LYS A 8 -6.28 -0.11 0.71
N LYS A 9 -6.20 -1.34 0.23
CA LYS A 9 -5.68 -1.66 -1.10
C LYS A 9 -6.60 -2.64 -1.80
N ALA A 10 -6.75 -2.49 -3.11
CA ALA A 10 -7.35 -3.48 -3.97
C ALA A 10 -6.52 -3.68 -5.22
N GLU A 11 -6.19 -4.94 -5.51
CA GLU A 11 -5.72 -5.37 -6.82
C GLU A 11 -6.86 -6.13 -7.52
N ILE A 12 -7.22 -5.70 -8.72
CA ILE A 12 -8.29 -6.31 -9.51
C ILE A 12 -7.74 -6.70 -10.87
N ILE A 13 -7.71 -8.00 -11.13
CA ILE A 13 -7.17 -8.61 -12.34
C ILE A 13 -8.33 -9.01 -13.25
N ILE A 14 -8.21 -8.70 -14.53
CA ILE A 14 -9.20 -8.93 -15.58
C ILE A 14 -8.74 -9.99 -16.58
N ASP A 15 -9.65 -10.40 -17.47
CA ASP A 15 -9.33 -11.25 -18.62
C ASP A 15 -8.64 -10.45 -19.73
N LYS A 16 -7.29 -10.48 -19.78
CA LYS A 16 -6.49 -9.72 -20.76
C LYS A 16 -6.74 -10.09 -22.22
N GLU A 17 -7.30 -11.27 -22.48
CA GLU A 17 -7.70 -11.71 -23.83
C GLU A 17 -9.00 -11.02 -24.30
N LYS A 18 -9.77 -10.45 -23.38
CA LYS A 18 -11.06 -9.79 -23.67
C LYS A 18 -10.97 -8.28 -23.61
N LEU A 19 -10.10 -7.74 -22.77
CA LEU A 19 -10.04 -6.33 -22.47
C LEU A 19 -8.60 -5.90 -22.17
N ASN A 20 -8.21 -4.76 -22.71
CA ASN A 20 -6.96 -4.08 -22.38
C ASN A 20 -7.29 -2.79 -21.61
N LEU A 21 -6.95 -2.72 -20.33
CA LEU A 21 -7.27 -1.54 -19.52
C LEU A 21 -6.48 -0.31 -19.95
N LEU A 22 -5.29 -0.46 -20.54
CA LEU A 22 -4.49 0.67 -21.02
C LEU A 22 -5.18 1.42 -22.18
N GLU A 23 -6.03 0.73 -22.95
CA GLU A 23 -6.79 1.30 -24.06
C GLU A 23 -8.07 2.03 -23.62
N LEU A 24 -8.45 1.91 -22.34
CA LEU A 24 -9.63 2.58 -21.81
C LEU A 24 -9.39 4.08 -21.62
N ASP A 25 -10.47 4.85 -21.82
CA ASP A 25 -10.46 6.30 -21.67
C ASP A 25 -10.19 6.72 -20.21
N ASN A 26 -9.30 7.70 -20.01
CA ASN A 26 -8.90 8.14 -18.68
C ASN A 26 -10.04 8.75 -17.84
N SER A 27 -11.19 9.06 -18.43
CA SER A 27 -12.40 9.44 -17.69
C SER A 27 -12.94 8.30 -16.82
N LEU A 28 -12.70 7.04 -17.18
CA LEU A 28 -13.03 5.89 -16.32
C LEU A 28 -12.25 5.97 -15.01
N TRP A 29 -10.93 6.23 -15.08
CA TRP A 29 -10.05 6.34 -13.91
C TRP A 29 -10.42 7.53 -13.03
N THR A 30 -10.74 8.66 -13.64
CA THR A 30 -11.25 9.83 -12.90
C THR A 30 -12.54 9.49 -12.13
N LYS A 31 -13.48 8.77 -12.76
CA LYS A 31 -14.73 8.34 -12.10
C LYS A 31 -14.47 7.32 -10.99
N LEU A 32 -13.59 6.35 -11.25
CA LEU A 32 -13.18 5.32 -10.29
C LEU A 32 -12.61 5.96 -9.02
N VAL A 33 -11.63 6.85 -9.18
CA VAL A 33 -10.97 7.55 -8.07
C VAL A 33 -11.97 8.42 -7.30
N ALA A 34 -12.89 9.10 -8.00
CA ALA A 34 -13.94 9.89 -7.35
C ALA A 34 -14.87 9.04 -6.47
N LYS A 35 -15.10 7.76 -6.82
CA LYS A 35 -15.89 6.84 -5.98
C LYS A 35 -15.21 6.49 -4.67
N ALA A 36 -13.89 6.54 -4.61
CA ALA A 36 -13.15 6.39 -3.35
C ALA A 36 -13.10 7.69 -2.52
N ASN A 37 -13.76 8.78 -2.95
CA ASN A 37 -13.62 10.13 -2.39
C ASN A 37 -12.18 10.70 -2.50
N ALA A 38 -11.47 10.33 -3.56
CA ALA A 38 -10.14 10.85 -3.87
C ALA A 38 -10.17 11.68 -5.17
N THR A 39 -9.07 12.38 -5.45
CA THR A 39 -8.85 13.10 -6.72
C THR A 39 -7.49 12.77 -7.31
N ILE A 40 -7.39 12.79 -8.64
CA ILE A 40 -6.12 12.67 -9.36
C ILE A 40 -5.43 14.04 -9.32
N LEU A 41 -4.19 14.07 -8.82
CA LEU A 41 -3.34 15.26 -8.78
C LEU A 41 -2.51 15.40 -10.05
N SER A 42 -1.92 14.28 -10.48
CA SER A 42 -1.03 14.18 -11.63
C SER A 42 -0.94 12.73 -12.09
N SER A 43 -0.31 12.52 -13.24
CA SER A 43 -0.12 11.18 -13.80
C SER A 43 1.14 11.09 -14.65
N ILE A 44 1.71 9.90 -14.68
CA ILE A 44 2.79 9.48 -15.57
C ILE A 44 2.41 8.16 -16.23
N GLU A 45 2.92 7.91 -17.44
CA GLU A 45 2.63 6.68 -18.17
C GLU A 45 3.82 6.25 -19.03
N ASN A 46 3.90 4.94 -19.27
CA ASN A 46 4.79 4.31 -20.24
C ASN A 46 4.00 3.26 -21.05
N GLU A 47 4.69 2.39 -21.80
CA GLU A 47 4.03 1.35 -22.62
C GLU A 47 3.24 0.30 -21.79
N TYR A 48 3.58 0.13 -20.51
CA TYR A 48 3.07 -0.96 -19.67
C TYR A 48 2.13 -0.48 -18.54
N ILE A 49 2.30 0.75 -18.07
CA ILE A 49 1.65 1.26 -16.87
C ILE A 49 1.18 2.71 -17.05
N LYS A 50 -0.03 3.01 -16.60
CA LYS A 50 -0.46 4.37 -16.24
C LYS A 50 -0.49 4.48 -14.71
N ALA A 51 0.25 5.43 -14.16
CA ALA A 51 0.26 5.73 -12.73
C ALA A 51 -0.38 7.08 -12.47
N PHE A 52 -1.38 7.11 -11.58
CA PHE A 52 -2.10 8.30 -11.17
C PHE A 52 -1.78 8.58 -9.70
N LEU A 53 -1.13 9.72 -9.46
CA LEU A 53 -0.89 10.21 -8.11
C LEU A 53 -2.17 10.85 -7.59
N LEU A 54 -2.67 10.38 -6.45
CA LEU A 54 -3.91 10.83 -5.85
C LEU A 54 -3.63 11.67 -4.59
N SER A 55 -4.68 12.26 -4.02
CA SER A 55 -4.61 12.93 -2.71
C SER A 55 -4.21 11.95 -1.59
N GLU A 56 -2.89 11.78 -1.38
CA GLU A 56 -2.22 10.85 -0.45
C GLU A 56 -2.42 9.37 -0.76
N SER A 57 -2.58 9.03 -2.04
CA SER A 57 -3.00 7.69 -2.46
C SER A 57 -2.53 7.44 -3.89
N SER A 58 -2.72 6.23 -4.41
CA SER A 58 -2.18 5.83 -5.72
C SER A 58 -3.09 4.90 -6.50
N LEU A 59 -3.11 5.07 -7.82
CA LEU A 59 -3.74 4.13 -8.76
C LEU A 59 -2.73 3.78 -9.86
N PHE A 60 -2.45 2.50 -10.04
CA PHE A 60 -1.70 1.95 -11.15
C PHE A 60 -2.62 1.13 -12.04
N VAL A 61 -2.49 1.31 -13.35
CA VAL A 61 -3.27 0.60 -14.37
C VAL A 61 -2.29 -0.07 -15.32
N TYR A 62 -2.36 -1.39 -15.39
CA TYR A 62 -1.65 -2.26 -16.33
C TYR A 62 -2.60 -2.71 -17.42
N GLN A 63 -2.13 -3.48 -18.41
CA GLN A 63 -3.01 -4.09 -19.41
C GLN A 63 -4.14 -4.93 -18.76
N ASP A 64 -3.81 -5.70 -17.74
CA ASP A 64 -4.65 -6.76 -17.20
C ASP A 64 -5.08 -6.57 -15.75
N ARG A 65 -4.61 -5.53 -15.07
CA ARG A 65 -4.98 -5.26 -13.69
C ARG A 65 -4.94 -3.79 -13.33
N ILE A 66 -5.68 -3.45 -12.28
CA ILE A 66 -5.47 -2.21 -11.53
C ILE A 66 -4.98 -2.53 -10.13
N LEU A 67 -4.17 -1.63 -9.59
CA LEU A 67 -3.82 -1.55 -8.18
C LEU A 67 -4.24 -0.17 -7.68
N ILE A 68 -5.14 -0.12 -6.71
CA ILE A 68 -5.57 1.11 -6.07
C ILE A 68 -5.32 1.04 -4.57
N ILE A 69 -4.61 2.03 -4.05
CA ILE A 69 -4.23 2.15 -2.65
C ILE A 69 -4.80 3.48 -2.16
N THR A 70 -5.50 3.45 -1.03
CA THR A 70 -6.12 4.63 -0.44
C THR A 70 -5.91 4.69 1.07
N CYS A 71 -5.83 5.89 1.62
CA CYS A 71 -5.74 6.13 3.07
C CYS A 71 -6.85 7.09 3.55
N GLY A 72 -6.81 7.50 4.81
CA GLY A 72 -7.81 8.40 5.37
C GLY A 72 -9.18 7.73 5.57
N GLN A 73 -10.25 8.48 5.31
CA GLN A 73 -11.64 8.02 5.44
C GLN A 73 -12.27 7.65 4.09
N THR A 74 -11.44 7.24 3.12
CA THR A 74 -11.91 6.84 1.78
C THR A 74 -12.82 5.62 1.84
N THR A 75 -13.68 5.50 0.84
CA THR A 75 -14.58 4.35 0.66
C THR A 75 -14.11 3.52 -0.53
N LEU A 76 -12.94 2.87 -0.40
CA LEU A 76 -12.35 2.09 -1.49
C LEU A 76 -13.31 1.03 -2.06
N ILE A 77 -14.17 0.45 -1.22
CA ILE A 77 -15.19 -0.51 -1.64
C ILE A 77 -16.14 0.05 -2.71
N ASP A 78 -16.48 1.34 -2.67
CA ASP A 78 -17.35 1.97 -3.66
C ASP A 78 -16.67 2.06 -5.03
N ALA A 79 -15.35 2.31 -5.05
CA ALA A 79 -14.56 2.30 -6.27
C ALA A 79 -14.45 0.89 -6.84
N ILE A 80 -14.21 -0.12 -5.99
CA ILE A 80 -14.20 -1.53 -6.40
C ILE A 80 -15.53 -1.92 -7.07
N ASN A 81 -16.66 -1.62 -6.42
CA ASN A 81 -17.99 -1.90 -6.97
C ASN A 81 -18.26 -1.17 -8.28
N PHE A 82 -17.85 0.11 -8.38
CA PHE A 82 -17.94 0.84 -9.63
C PHE A 82 -17.15 0.15 -10.76
N PHE A 83 -15.91 -0.25 -10.50
CA PHE A 83 -15.08 -0.94 -11.48
C PHE A 83 -15.71 -2.26 -11.95
N ILE A 84 -16.21 -3.09 -11.02
CA ILE A 84 -16.89 -4.35 -11.33
C ILE A 84 -18.15 -4.11 -12.17
N ASN A 85 -18.92 -3.07 -11.88
CA ASN A 85 -20.14 -2.75 -12.62
C ASN A 85 -19.86 -2.24 -14.03
N GLU A 86 -18.83 -1.41 -14.22
CA GLU A 86 -18.45 -0.87 -15.53
C GLU A 86 -17.86 -1.96 -16.43
N LEU A 87 -16.99 -2.83 -15.90
CA LEU A 87 -16.35 -3.88 -16.69
C LEU A 87 -17.18 -5.17 -16.78
N GLY A 88 -18.10 -5.36 -15.84
CA GLY A 88 -18.89 -6.58 -15.69
C GLY A 88 -18.13 -7.67 -14.94
N LYS A 89 -18.80 -8.25 -13.94
CA LYS A 89 -18.30 -9.34 -13.07
C LYS A 89 -17.59 -10.49 -13.83
N LEU A 90 -18.09 -10.88 -15.00
CA LEU A 90 -17.54 -12.00 -15.78
C LEU A 90 -16.15 -11.74 -16.37
N ASN A 91 -15.72 -10.48 -16.37
CA ASN A 91 -14.38 -10.08 -16.81
C ASN A 91 -13.38 -10.03 -15.65
N ILE A 92 -13.81 -10.15 -14.40
CA ILE A 92 -12.94 -10.16 -13.22
C ILE A 92 -12.41 -11.59 -13.00
N LYS A 93 -11.08 -11.76 -13.13
CA LYS A 93 -10.38 -13.03 -12.91
C LYS A 93 -9.95 -13.20 -11.47
N GLN A 94 -9.53 -12.11 -10.83
CA GLN A 94 -9.12 -12.12 -9.43
C GLN A 94 -9.35 -10.73 -8.83
N LEU A 95 -9.63 -10.70 -7.53
CA LEU A 95 -9.71 -9.50 -6.72
C LEU A 95 -9.07 -9.84 -5.38
N ILE A 96 -8.06 -9.07 -4.99
CA ILE A 96 -7.41 -9.13 -3.68
C ILE A 96 -7.65 -7.79 -3.01
N PHE A 97 -8.36 -7.79 -1.89
CA PHE A 97 -8.65 -6.63 -1.07
C PHE A 97 -7.95 -6.76 0.28
N GLN A 98 -7.18 -5.74 0.64
CA GLN A 98 -6.41 -5.68 1.87
C GLN A 98 -6.76 -4.42 2.66
N ARG A 99 -6.82 -4.57 3.98
CA ARG A 99 -7.04 -3.46 4.90
C ARG A 99 -6.13 -3.63 6.11
N LYS A 100 -5.19 -2.71 6.29
CA LYS A 100 -4.32 -2.68 7.47
C LYS A 100 -5.12 -2.21 8.68
N ASN A 101 -4.86 -2.78 9.87
CA ASN A 101 -5.55 -2.33 11.08
C ASN A 101 -5.28 -0.85 11.37
N GLU A 102 -6.37 -0.14 11.66
CA GLU A 102 -6.42 1.32 11.77
C GLU A 102 -6.03 1.82 13.16
N TYR A 103 -5.50 3.05 13.21
CA TYR A 103 -5.35 3.78 14.46
C TYR A 103 -6.68 4.33 14.96
N PHE A 104 -7.52 4.80 14.03
CA PHE A 104 -8.76 5.50 14.29
C PHE A 104 -9.94 4.77 13.63
N SER A 105 -10.10 3.49 13.92
CA SER A 105 -11.15 2.64 13.33
C SER A 105 -12.56 3.19 13.52
N TYR A 106 -12.82 3.91 14.62
CA TYR A 106 -14.11 4.56 14.90
C TYR A 106 -14.42 5.78 13.99
N LEU A 107 -13.42 6.30 13.26
CA LEU A 107 -13.61 7.36 12.26
C LEU A 107 -13.84 6.82 10.85
N GLN A 108 -13.66 5.52 10.64
CA GLN A 108 -13.82 4.93 9.32
C GLN A 108 -15.30 4.78 8.96
N PRO A 109 -15.67 5.06 7.68
CA PRO A 109 -17.07 5.00 7.25
C PRO A 109 -17.64 3.57 7.26
N THR A 110 -16.79 2.56 7.12
CA THR A 110 -17.14 1.14 7.07
C THR A 110 -16.12 0.32 7.86
N THR A 111 -16.44 -0.93 8.19
CA THR A 111 -15.45 -1.92 8.66
C THR A 111 -15.04 -2.87 7.54
N PHE A 112 -13.94 -3.62 7.71
CA PHE A 112 -13.53 -4.67 6.77
C PHE A 112 -14.67 -5.68 6.51
N PHE A 113 -15.44 -6.02 7.53
CA PHE A 113 -16.57 -6.94 7.41
C PHE A 113 -17.74 -6.35 6.63
N ASP A 114 -17.96 -5.04 6.69
CA ASP A 114 -18.99 -4.38 5.89
C ASP A 114 -18.57 -4.31 4.42
N ASP A 115 -17.29 -4.05 4.16
CA ASP A 115 -16.74 -4.04 2.80
C ASP A 115 -16.87 -5.43 2.15
N ILE A 116 -16.51 -6.50 2.87
CA ILE A 116 -16.62 -7.87 2.35
C ILE A 116 -18.06 -8.27 2.07
N LYS A 117 -19.03 -7.91 2.92
CA LYS A 117 -20.43 -8.25 2.68
C LYS A 117 -20.87 -7.79 1.30
N ILE A 118 -20.43 -6.60 0.87
CA ILE A 118 -20.75 -6.07 -0.44
C ILE A 118 -20.06 -6.88 -1.55
N LEU A 119 -18.78 -7.23 -1.38
CA LEU A 119 -18.08 -8.11 -2.32
C LEU A 119 -18.76 -9.49 -2.44
N GLU A 120 -19.25 -10.03 -1.33
CA GLU A 120 -19.91 -11.34 -1.25
C GLU A 120 -21.31 -11.38 -1.87
N GLU A 121 -21.94 -10.22 -2.14
CA GLU A 121 -23.14 -10.17 -3.00
C GLU A 121 -22.82 -10.60 -4.43
N SER A 122 -21.58 -10.33 -4.87
CA SER A 122 -21.12 -10.61 -6.23
C SER A 122 -20.16 -11.76 -6.33
N PHE A 123 -19.37 -12.11 -5.31
CA PHE A 123 -18.31 -13.11 -5.45
C PHE A 123 -18.24 -14.07 -4.27
N GLU A 124 -17.73 -15.27 -4.54
CA GLU A 124 -17.31 -16.18 -3.49
C GLU A 124 -15.83 -15.94 -3.19
N GLY A 125 -15.51 -15.67 -1.93
CA GLY A 125 -14.14 -15.36 -1.52
C GLY A 125 -13.70 -16.09 -0.27
N HIS A 126 -12.51 -15.74 0.18
CA HIS A 126 -11.93 -16.16 1.44
C HIS A 126 -11.38 -14.94 2.15
N ALA A 127 -11.82 -14.73 3.39
CA ALA A 127 -11.38 -13.64 4.25
C ALA A 127 -10.57 -14.21 5.43
N PHE A 128 -9.44 -13.59 5.75
CA PHE A 128 -8.62 -13.96 6.90
C PHE A 128 -7.85 -12.76 7.45
N ARG A 129 -7.17 -12.98 8.57
CA ARG A 129 -6.31 -12.00 9.23
C ARG A 129 -4.89 -12.55 9.33
N MET A 130 -3.92 -11.75 8.92
CA MET A 130 -2.49 -11.99 9.11
C MET A 130 -1.97 -11.16 10.28
N GLY A 131 -1.52 -11.81 11.35
CA GLY A 131 -1.10 -11.13 12.59
C GLY A 131 -2.09 -11.32 13.75
N ASN A 132 -1.89 -10.60 14.85
CA ASN A 132 -2.69 -10.73 16.08
C ASN A 132 -3.79 -9.65 16.15
N MET A 133 -4.92 -9.93 16.82
CA MET A 133 -6.09 -9.01 16.83
C MET A 133 -5.77 -7.70 17.54
N ASP A 134 -5.03 -7.86 18.63
CA ASP A 134 -4.65 -6.88 19.63
C ASP A 134 -3.29 -6.22 19.31
N ASP A 135 -2.79 -6.44 18.09
CA ASP A 135 -1.50 -5.96 17.62
C ASP A 135 -1.57 -5.64 16.12
N HIS A 136 -0.42 -5.39 15.48
CA HIS A 136 -0.31 -5.24 14.04
C HIS A 136 -0.85 -6.45 13.27
N HIS A 137 -1.79 -6.19 12.37
CA HIS A 137 -2.37 -7.19 11.49
C HIS A 137 -2.96 -6.61 10.20
N ASN A 138 -3.04 -7.46 9.18
CA ASN A 138 -3.71 -7.17 7.92
C ASN A 138 -4.94 -8.06 7.77
N PHE A 139 -6.07 -7.44 7.44
CA PHE A 139 -7.23 -8.14 6.93
C PHE A 139 -7.10 -8.30 5.42
N VAL A 140 -7.36 -9.51 4.94
CA VAL A 140 -7.25 -9.84 3.51
C VAL A 140 -8.46 -10.64 3.07
N TYR A 141 -9.03 -10.23 1.94
CA TYR A 141 -10.06 -10.95 1.20
C TYR A 141 -9.55 -11.20 -0.21
N HIS A 142 -9.72 -12.42 -0.73
CA HIS A 142 -9.50 -12.69 -2.15
C HIS A 142 -10.59 -13.60 -2.71
N LEU A 143 -10.75 -13.62 -4.04
CA LEU A 143 -11.71 -14.53 -4.68
C LEU A 143 -11.24 -15.98 -4.55
N ARG A 144 -12.19 -16.89 -4.33
CA ARG A 144 -11.94 -18.33 -4.25
C ARG A 144 -12.09 -18.94 -5.64
N ASN A 145 -11.00 -19.01 -6.38
CA ASN A 145 -10.98 -19.57 -7.73
C ASN A 145 -9.61 -20.18 -8.07
N SER A 146 -9.47 -20.69 -9.29
CA SER A 146 -8.23 -21.30 -9.80
C SER A 146 -7.29 -20.28 -10.45
N TYR A 147 -7.27 -19.04 -9.98
CA TYR A 147 -6.28 -18.06 -10.46
C TYR A 147 -4.87 -18.55 -10.14
N CYS A 148 -3.94 -18.31 -11.08
CA CYS A 148 -2.54 -18.64 -10.93
C CYS A 148 -1.73 -17.42 -11.35
N PRO A 149 -0.96 -16.80 -10.45
CA PRO A 149 -0.12 -15.68 -10.80
C PRO A 149 1.07 -16.10 -11.67
N ASP A 150 1.63 -15.13 -12.39
CA ASP A 150 2.87 -15.31 -13.14
C ASP A 150 4.04 -15.60 -12.18
N ALA A 151 5.01 -16.39 -12.61
CA ALA A 151 6.04 -16.94 -11.72
C ALA A 151 6.98 -15.88 -11.11
N ASP A 152 7.06 -14.72 -11.75
CA ASP A 152 7.83 -13.55 -11.36
C ASP A 152 6.99 -12.46 -10.68
N ASP A 153 5.67 -12.63 -10.59
CA ASP A 153 4.79 -11.69 -9.90
C ASP A 153 5.12 -11.64 -8.41
N ARG A 154 5.48 -10.46 -7.92
CA ARG A 154 5.80 -10.23 -6.51
C ARG A 154 5.30 -8.87 -6.10
N THR A 155 4.91 -8.76 -4.85
CA THR A 155 4.63 -7.48 -4.22
C THR A 155 5.27 -7.45 -2.85
N PHE A 156 5.95 -6.35 -2.56
CA PHE A 156 6.53 -6.05 -1.26
C PHE A 156 5.84 -4.83 -0.68
N GLU A 157 5.48 -4.90 0.59
CA GLU A 157 5.00 -3.74 1.35
C GLU A 157 5.87 -3.57 2.60
N LEU A 158 6.24 -2.33 2.89
CA LEU A 158 6.97 -1.97 4.10
C LEU A 158 6.23 -0.81 4.75
N LEU A 159 5.70 -1.06 5.95
CA LEU A 159 4.89 -0.10 6.70
C LEU A 159 5.67 0.33 7.94
N LEU A 160 5.91 1.62 8.14
CA LEU A 160 6.72 2.16 9.22
C LEU A 160 5.85 2.96 10.20
N TYR A 161 6.17 2.82 11.48
CA TYR A 161 5.42 3.39 12.59
C TYR A 161 6.33 4.15 13.54
N GLU A 162 5.79 5.16 14.21
CA GLU A 162 6.55 5.97 15.19
C GLU A 162 7.88 6.46 14.58
N ILE A 163 7.84 7.12 13.41
CA ILE A 163 9.06 7.60 12.75
C ILE A 163 9.79 8.59 13.66
N SER A 164 11.12 8.58 13.62
CA SER A 164 11.94 9.33 14.58
C SER A 164 11.73 10.85 14.52
N PRO A 165 11.96 11.58 15.63
CA PRO A 165 11.92 13.05 15.63
C PRO A 165 12.77 13.67 14.52
N LYS A 166 13.96 13.12 14.26
CA LYS A 166 14.86 13.56 13.19
C LYS A 166 14.22 13.45 11.81
N ALA A 167 13.54 12.35 11.52
CA ALA A 167 12.82 12.18 10.25
C ALA A 167 11.66 13.18 10.15
N ARG A 168 10.90 13.37 11.24
CA ARG A 168 9.79 14.34 11.31
C ARG A 168 10.26 15.78 11.11
N ASP A 169 11.36 16.18 11.72
CA ASP A 169 11.93 17.53 11.60
C ASP A 169 12.22 17.90 10.13
N ILE A 170 12.64 16.92 9.32
CA ILE A 170 12.86 17.08 7.88
C ILE A 170 11.52 17.15 7.14
N LEU A 171 10.64 16.17 7.36
CA LEU A 171 9.38 16.00 6.63
C LEU A 171 8.32 17.07 6.97
N MET A 172 8.44 17.68 8.13
CA MET A 172 7.53 18.73 8.63
C MET A 172 8.15 20.13 8.53
N LYS A 173 9.31 20.28 7.87
CA LYS A 173 9.92 21.59 7.65
C LYS A 173 9.00 22.47 6.79
N GLU A 174 8.78 23.70 7.24
CA GLU A 174 8.00 24.70 6.51
C GLU A 174 8.69 24.98 5.16
N ASN A 175 8.06 24.58 4.05
CA ASN A 175 8.58 24.60 2.68
C ASN A 175 9.66 23.55 2.35
N VAL A 176 9.58 22.35 2.94
CA VAL A 176 10.34 21.20 2.43
C VAL A 176 10.06 20.99 0.93
N THR A 177 11.12 20.82 0.15
CA THR A 177 11.06 20.60 -1.30
C THR A 177 11.00 19.11 -1.64
N LYS A 178 10.53 18.81 -2.85
CA LYS A 178 10.57 17.44 -3.40
C LYS A 178 11.99 16.90 -3.39
N GLU A 179 12.95 17.70 -3.82
CA GLU A 179 14.37 17.35 -3.92
C GLU A 179 14.96 17.02 -2.55
N GLU A 180 14.62 17.77 -1.50
CA GLU A 180 15.03 17.47 -0.12
C GLU A 180 14.48 16.13 0.35
N ILE A 181 13.20 15.83 0.08
CA ILE A 181 12.59 14.54 0.48
C ILE A 181 13.21 13.39 -0.31
N ARG A 182 13.38 13.53 -1.63
CA ARG A 182 14.04 12.51 -2.47
C ARG A 182 15.47 12.22 -2.01
N SER A 183 16.22 13.26 -1.63
CA SER A 183 17.56 13.12 -1.08
C SER A 183 17.56 12.44 0.29
N PHE A 184 16.63 12.79 1.17
CA PHE A 184 16.45 12.16 2.48
C PHE A 184 16.17 10.65 2.34
N LEU A 185 15.30 10.29 1.40
CA LEU A 185 14.93 8.90 1.10
C LEU A 185 15.99 8.13 0.29
N LYS A 186 17.04 8.80 -0.18
CA LYS A 186 18.07 8.24 -1.08
C LYS A 186 17.46 7.63 -2.35
N LEU A 187 16.45 8.26 -2.95
CA LEU A 187 15.70 7.67 -4.07
C LEU A 187 16.55 7.40 -5.31
N ASP A 188 17.61 8.17 -5.57
CA ASP A 188 18.51 7.89 -6.69
C ASP A 188 19.20 6.52 -6.60
N GLU A 189 19.39 6.01 -5.37
CA GLU A 189 19.94 4.67 -5.13
C GLU A 189 18.88 3.56 -5.15
N ILE A 190 17.62 3.90 -4.87
CA ILE A 190 16.50 2.94 -4.79
C ILE A 190 15.82 2.77 -6.14
N LEU A 191 15.67 3.87 -6.89
CA LEU A 191 14.86 3.95 -8.10
C LEU A 191 15.68 4.39 -9.34
N PRO A 192 16.83 3.75 -9.63
CA PRO A 192 17.65 4.14 -10.77
C PRO A 192 16.91 3.94 -12.10
N GLY A 193 16.69 5.05 -12.81
CA GLY A 193 16.04 5.08 -14.12
C GLY A 193 14.51 5.04 -14.08
N PHE A 194 13.89 5.14 -12.90
CA PHE A 194 12.44 5.32 -12.80
C PHE A 194 12.03 6.73 -13.17
N GLN A 195 10.88 6.85 -13.82
CA GLN A 195 10.16 8.11 -13.92
C GLN A 195 9.40 8.35 -12.61
N ILE A 196 9.63 9.48 -11.96
CA ILE A 196 9.04 9.83 -10.66
C ILE A 196 8.01 10.95 -10.82
N ASP A 197 6.83 10.75 -10.25
CA ASP A 197 5.79 11.75 -10.01
C ASP A 197 5.48 11.81 -8.52
N ASP A 198 5.74 12.95 -7.89
CA ASP A 198 5.61 13.13 -6.45
C ASP A 198 4.90 14.43 -6.08
N PHE A 199 4.45 14.51 -4.83
CA PHE A 199 3.71 15.66 -4.35
C PHE A 199 3.97 15.90 -2.87
N VAL A 200 4.22 17.16 -2.50
CA VAL A 200 4.37 17.62 -1.12
C VAL A 200 3.07 18.31 -0.69
N PHE A 201 2.41 17.74 0.31
CA PHE A 201 1.14 18.25 0.83
C PHE A 201 1.35 19.39 1.84
N LYS A 202 0.28 20.17 2.06
CA LYS A 202 0.24 21.24 3.06
C LYS A 202 -0.79 20.92 4.14
N PRO A 203 -0.47 21.09 5.44
CA PRO A 203 0.79 21.63 5.97
C PRO A 203 1.98 20.67 5.85
N TYR A 204 1.74 19.36 5.88
CA TYR A 204 2.76 18.31 5.76
C TYR A 204 2.16 17.09 5.04
N GLY A 205 3.02 16.20 4.57
CA GLY A 205 2.66 14.96 3.87
C GLY A 205 3.39 14.83 2.55
N TYR A 206 3.61 13.59 2.09
CA TYR A 206 4.26 13.34 0.81
C TYR A 206 3.72 12.08 0.17
N SER A 207 3.51 12.12 -1.14
CA SER A 207 3.14 10.95 -1.95
C SER A 207 4.05 10.88 -3.17
N LEU A 208 4.39 9.67 -3.60
CA LEU A 208 5.20 9.43 -4.79
C LEU A 208 4.70 8.19 -5.51
N ASN A 209 4.62 8.30 -6.83
CA ASN A 209 4.56 7.18 -7.75
C ASN A 209 5.79 7.19 -8.65
N ALA A 210 6.34 6.01 -8.89
CA ALA A 210 7.42 5.83 -9.82
C ALA A 210 7.15 4.59 -10.67
N ILE A 211 7.47 4.69 -11.97
CA ILE A 211 7.34 3.59 -12.92
C ILE A 211 8.59 3.43 -13.77
N LYS A 212 8.89 2.18 -14.15
CA LYS A 212 9.97 1.82 -15.08
C LYS A 212 9.63 0.48 -15.73
N ASP A 213 9.54 0.45 -17.05
CA ASP A 213 9.07 -0.74 -17.76
C ASP A 213 7.76 -1.24 -17.13
N GLN A 214 7.71 -2.49 -16.66
CA GLN A 214 6.55 -3.09 -15.97
C GLN A 214 6.61 -2.94 -14.44
N GLU A 215 7.64 -2.31 -13.89
CA GLU A 215 7.85 -2.16 -12.45
C GLU A 215 7.25 -0.84 -11.94
N TYR A 216 6.77 -0.86 -10.69
CA TYR A 216 6.27 0.32 -10.00
C TYR A 216 6.84 0.45 -8.59
N PHE A 217 6.81 1.66 -8.06
CA PHE A 217 7.13 1.94 -6.67
C PHE A 217 6.26 3.10 -6.18
N THR A 218 5.67 2.97 -5.00
CA THR A 218 4.87 4.04 -4.39
C THR A 218 5.24 4.26 -2.93
N ILE A 219 5.10 5.51 -2.48
CA ILE A 219 5.36 5.93 -1.10
C ILE A 219 4.23 6.84 -0.65
N HIS A 220 3.65 6.58 0.52
CA HIS A 220 2.77 7.53 1.20
C HIS A 220 3.33 7.85 2.59
N ILE A 221 3.50 9.14 2.89
CA ILE A 221 4.11 9.63 4.14
C ILE A 221 3.13 10.54 4.87
N THR A 222 2.71 10.11 6.06
CA THR A 222 2.01 10.91 7.08
C THR A 222 2.97 11.16 8.24
N PRO A 223 3.67 12.31 8.31
CA PRO A 223 4.75 12.52 9.28
C PRO A 223 4.29 12.95 10.69
N GLN A 224 3.00 13.22 10.91
CA GLN A 224 2.44 13.75 12.16
C GLN A 224 2.78 12.84 13.35
N GLU A 225 3.29 13.42 14.44
CA GLU A 225 3.79 12.65 15.61
C GLU A 225 2.76 11.69 16.22
N GLU A 226 1.51 12.13 16.37
CA GLU A 226 0.44 11.35 17.01
C GLU A 226 0.10 10.04 16.28
N SER A 227 0.35 9.99 14.97
CA SER A 227 -0.10 8.91 14.10
C SER A 227 0.82 8.72 12.90
N SER A 228 2.13 8.86 13.12
CA SER A 228 3.08 8.85 12.01
C SER A 228 3.06 7.49 11.32
N TYR A 229 2.84 7.50 10.02
CA TYR A 229 2.70 6.30 9.21
C TYR A 229 3.38 6.53 7.87
N VAL A 230 4.19 5.55 7.45
CA VAL A 230 4.82 5.58 6.14
C VAL A 230 4.65 4.22 5.49
N SER A 231 4.15 4.20 4.26
CA SER A 231 4.05 2.99 3.46
C SER A 231 4.96 3.07 2.25
N PHE A 232 5.53 1.93 1.91
CA PHE A 232 6.18 1.65 0.65
C PHE A 232 5.52 0.42 0.05
N GLU A 233 5.21 0.47 -1.24
CA GLU A 233 4.73 -0.68 -1.98
C GLU A 233 5.36 -0.75 -3.37
N THR A 234 5.79 -1.94 -3.79
CA THR A 234 6.51 -2.15 -5.05
C THR A 234 6.56 -3.62 -5.45
N ASP A 235 6.82 -3.89 -6.72
CA ASP A 235 7.16 -5.20 -7.27
C ASP A 235 8.68 -5.42 -7.46
N ILE A 236 9.52 -4.41 -7.27
CA ILE A 236 10.98 -4.58 -7.24
C ILE A 236 11.42 -5.19 -5.91
N ASN A 237 12.62 -5.80 -5.87
CA ASN A 237 13.14 -6.43 -4.65
C ASN A 237 13.43 -5.42 -3.52
N LEU A 238 12.41 -5.07 -2.74
CA LEU A 238 12.51 -4.10 -1.64
C LEU A 238 13.51 -4.51 -0.55
N LYS A 239 13.81 -5.81 -0.44
CA LYS A 239 14.73 -6.36 0.57
C LYS A 239 16.12 -5.72 0.52
N ASP A 240 16.58 -5.35 -0.68
CA ASP A 240 17.90 -4.74 -0.89
C ASP A 240 17.96 -3.26 -0.45
N HIS A 241 16.81 -2.65 -0.18
CA HIS A 241 16.67 -1.23 0.13
C HIS A 241 16.19 -0.95 1.55
N ILE A 242 15.71 -1.97 2.27
CA ILE A 242 15.15 -1.79 3.60
C ILE A 242 16.13 -1.09 4.54
N ASP A 243 17.38 -1.53 4.61
CA ASP A 243 18.30 -0.99 5.61
C ASP A 243 18.47 0.52 5.43
N LYS A 244 18.47 1.00 4.18
CA LYS A 244 18.50 2.42 3.84
C LYS A 244 17.22 3.15 4.30
N ILE A 245 16.06 2.53 4.07
CA ILE A 245 14.76 3.10 4.48
C ILE A 245 14.67 3.16 6.01
N ILE A 246 15.03 2.08 6.70
CA ILE A 246 15.03 2.00 8.17
C ILE A 246 16.04 2.98 8.77
N GLU A 247 17.21 3.19 8.16
CA GLU A 247 18.18 4.21 8.57
C GLU A 247 17.63 5.63 8.40
N ALA A 248 16.87 5.91 7.33
CA ALA A 248 16.30 7.24 7.10
C ALA A 248 15.22 7.60 8.12
N PHE A 249 14.28 6.67 8.38
CA PHE A 249 13.14 6.94 9.26
C PHE A 249 13.38 6.62 10.73
N GLU A 250 14.25 5.66 11.02
CA GLU A 250 14.52 5.09 12.34
C GLU A 250 13.24 4.75 13.16
N PRO A 251 12.25 4.06 12.56
CA PRO A 251 10.92 3.89 13.15
C PRO A 251 10.92 3.13 14.48
N GLY A 252 9.91 3.36 15.32
CA GLY A 252 9.70 2.57 16.55
C GLY A 252 9.27 1.13 16.26
N ALA A 253 8.57 0.89 15.15
CA ALA A 253 8.19 -0.43 14.67
C ALA A 253 7.99 -0.42 13.15
N TYR A 254 8.01 -1.61 12.53
CA TYR A 254 7.65 -1.74 11.12
C TYR A 254 7.03 -3.11 10.81
N ASP A 255 6.18 -3.12 9.78
CA ASP A 255 5.63 -4.34 9.18
C ASP A 255 6.31 -4.58 7.83
N PHE A 256 6.56 -5.84 7.50
CA PHE A 256 7.00 -6.28 6.18
C PHE A 256 6.06 -7.36 5.65
N ILE A 257 5.52 -7.13 4.46
CA ILE A 257 4.57 -8.00 3.77
C ILE A 257 5.17 -8.38 2.41
N GLU A 258 4.99 -9.63 2.03
CA GLU A 258 5.42 -10.15 0.72
C GLU A 258 4.33 -11.06 0.14
N PHE A 259 3.84 -10.73 -1.05
CA PHE A 259 3.02 -11.59 -1.90
C PHE A 259 3.86 -12.14 -3.04
N ARG A 260 3.65 -13.41 -3.38
CA ARG A 260 4.35 -14.10 -4.48
C ARG A 260 3.74 -15.48 -4.79
N PRO A 261 4.04 -16.09 -5.93
CA PRO A 261 3.69 -17.49 -6.23
C PRO A 261 4.28 -18.52 -5.24
N GLU A 262 3.63 -19.68 -5.16
CA GLU A 262 3.75 -20.72 -4.11
C GLU A 262 5.14 -21.37 -3.85
N ASN A 263 6.19 -21.09 -4.64
CA ASN A 263 7.43 -21.91 -4.63
C ASN A 263 8.76 -21.20 -4.24
N ALA A 264 8.71 -19.94 -3.80
CA ALA A 264 9.82 -19.16 -3.22
C ALA A 264 10.28 -19.58 -1.79
N GLY A 265 11.34 -18.99 -1.19
CA GLY A 265 11.49 -18.83 0.29
C GLY A 265 11.23 -17.36 0.71
N CYS A 266 10.28 -17.05 1.60
CA CYS A 266 9.78 -15.68 1.85
C CYS A 266 10.31 -15.08 3.15
N GLY A 267 10.06 -13.79 3.32
CA GLY A 267 10.49 -13.04 4.49
C GLY A 267 11.84 -12.40 4.30
N LYS A 268 12.35 -11.81 5.38
CA LYS A 268 13.36 -10.76 5.32
C LYS A 268 14.41 -10.92 6.42
N THR A 269 15.59 -10.35 6.16
CA THR A 269 16.64 -10.09 7.14
C THR A 269 16.27 -8.94 8.08
N THR A 270 16.37 -9.17 9.38
CA THR A 270 16.07 -8.20 10.44
C THR A 270 17.28 -7.29 10.68
N PRO A 271 17.15 -5.96 10.60
CA PRO A 271 18.21 -5.06 11.05
C PRO A 271 18.47 -5.26 12.55
N GLY A 272 19.74 -5.27 12.99
CA GLY A 272 20.11 -5.71 14.35
C GLY A 272 19.49 -4.94 15.53
N LEU A 273 18.96 -3.74 15.28
CA LEU A 273 18.27 -2.90 16.26
C LEU A 273 16.80 -3.29 16.49
N TYR A 274 16.24 -4.17 15.66
CA TYR A 274 14.84 -4.56 15.70
C TYR A 274 14.70 -6.03 16.08
N GLU A 275 13.60 -6.36 16.75
CA GLU A 275 13.24 -7.72 17.13
C GLU A 275 11.93 -8.11 16.46
N LEU A 276 11.86 -9.36 16.00
CA LEU A 276 10.64 -9.92 15.47
C LEU A 276 9.66 -10.16 16.62
N LYS A 277 8.44 -9.63 16.49
CA LYS A 277 7.35 -9.84 17.46
C LYS A 277 6.34 -10.85 16.96
N THR A 278 5.90 -10.68 15.71
CA THR A 278 4.87 -11.52 15.10
C THR A 278 5.28 -11.85 13.68
N GLN A 279 5.07 -13.09 13.27
CA GLN A 279 5.13 -13.50 11.86
C GLN A 279 3.97 -14.43 11.54
N ALA A 280 3.46 -14.33 10.32
CA ALA A 280 2.44 -15.19 9.78
C ALA A 280 2.72 -15.47 8.32
N GLN A 281 2.40 -16.67 7.87
CA GLN A 281 2.45 -17.05 6.47
C GLN A 281 1.18 -17.82 6.13
N SER A 282 0.58 -17.51 4.99
CA SER A 282 -0.60 -18.20 4.49
C SER A 282 -0.47 -18.48 3.01
N HIS A 283 -0.85 -19.69 2.59
CA HIS A 283 -1.08 -19.99 1.20
C HIS A 283 -2.51 -19.59 0.83
N LEU A 284 -2.64 -18.72 -0.16
CA LEU A 284 -3.92 -18.21 -0.62
C LEU A 284 -4.45 -19.10 -1.73
N SER A 285 -5.75 -19.38 -1.74
CA SER A 285 -6.32 -20.28 -2.75
C SER A 285 -6.22 -19.73 -4.18
N CYS A 286 -5.81 -18.47 -4.35
CA CYS A 286 -5.54 -17.81 -5.61
C CYS A 286 -4.09 -17.96 -6.11
N GLY A 287 -3.31 -18.92 -5.57
CA GLY A 287 -1.97 -19.26 -6.06
C GLY A 287 -0.83 -18.42 -5.47
N TYR A 288 -1.14 -17.40 -4.67
CA TYR A 288 -0.13 -16.64 -3.93
C TYR A 288 0.17 -17.26 -2.57
N THR A 289 1.37 -17.02 -2.06
CA THR A 289 1.74 -17.09 -0.65
C THR A 289 1.90 -15.67 -0.14
N MET A 290 1.19 -15.34 0.94
CA MET A 290 1.36 -14.09 1.66
C MET A 290 2.21 -14.34 2.91
N TYR A 291 3.26 -13.55 3.08
CA TYR A 291 4.05 -13.47 4.29
C TYR A 291 3.81 -12.13 4.97
N PHE A 292 3.68 -12.14 6.30
CA PHE A 292 3.55 -10.96 7.14
C PHE A 292 4.52 -11.09 8.30
N SER A 293 5.22 -10.01 8.62
CA SER A 293 6.10 -9.93 9.78
C SER A 293 6.04 -8.54 10.40
N HIS A 294 6.02 -8.48 11.73
CA HIS A 294 5.98 -7.26 12.52
C HIS A 294 7.19 -7.23 13.46
N PHE A 295 7.89 -6.10 13.44
CA PHE A 295 9.11 -5.87 14.19
C PHE A 295 9.02 -4.61 15.04
N TYR A 296 9.66 -4.60 16.22
CA TYR A 296 9.81 -3.42 17.05
C TYR A 296 11.28 -3.09 17.27
N LYS A 297 11.57 -1.79 17.41
CA LYS A 297 12.87 -1.29 17.82
C LYS A 297 13.11 -1.65 19.28
N LYS A 298 14.27 -2.21 19.60
CA LYS A 298 14.68 -2.47 20.99
C LYS A 298 14.64 -1.15 21.77
N ARG A 299 13.83 -1.09 22.83
CA ARG A 299 13.71 0.08 23.70
C ARG A 299 14.69 -0.06 24.86
N GLU A 300 15.46 0.98 25.12
CA GLU A 300 16.24 1.12 26.34
C GLU A 300 15.43 1.95 27.35
N GLY A 301 14.98 1.33 28.44
CA GLY A 301 14.27 2.02 29.51
C GLY A 301 12.74 2.03 29.38
N LEU A 302 12.10 2.87 30.20
CA LEU A 302 10.64 2.98 30.29
C LEU A 302 10.11 4.02 29.30
N LEU A 303 8.94 3.76 28.73
CA LEU A 303 8.21 4.76 27.96
C LEU A 303 7.73 5.90 28.88
N ALA A 304 7.98 7.13 28.45
CA ALA A 304 7.32 8.28 29.02
C ALA A 304 5.83 8.26 28.64
N PRO A 305 4.91 8.68 29.54
CA PRO A 305 3.53 8.92 29.18
C PRO A 305 3.42 9.95 28.05
N TYR A 306 2.54 9.71 27.08
CA TYR A 306 2.20 10.69 26.04
C TYR A 306 1.08 11.61 26.55
N THR A 307 1.30 12.93 26.50
CA THR A 307 0.28 13.92 26.90
C THR A 307 -0.73 14.11 25.77
N ILE A 308 -1.99 13.76 26.02
CA ILE A 308 -3.07 13.87 25.04
C ILE A 308 -3.82 15.21 25.17
N LEU A 309 -3.90 15.75 26.40
CA LEU A 309 -4.52 17.03 26.76
C LEU A 309 -3.79 17.65 27.95
#